data_AF-A0A8H6WBK1-F1
#
_entry.id   AF-A0A8H6WBK1-F1
#
_cell.length_a   1.000
_cell.length_b   1.000
_cell.length_c   1.000
_cell.angle_alpha   90.00
_cell.angle_beta   90.00
_cell.angle_gamma   90.00
#
_symmetry.space_group_name_H-M   'P 1'
#
loop_
_entity.id
_entity.type
_entity.pdbx_description
1 polymer ?
#
loop_
_entity_poly.entity_id
_entity_poly.type
_entity_poly.pdbx_seq_one_letter_code
_entity_poly.pdbx_strand_id
1 'polypeptide(L)'
;MAQMTRFLTRWESLRRFGAYLQWALPGYSAPVDDFEPEDENDDDAIIIPPTNNKDADTDDNDLDDNNTPSSSAFKIAKNAPFSISVQILKQEFGTADFLTHLHAFLSTKSILPNDFNSITAHFPVYKRVTITIPPVVQVSTLSIADIVRATRALPAQGLKKAVDSHFNTVLAWKTTPEKANRLSITGLFAGRVRAIFALPMEYGWFETPLAYIEWFKPLTQRDETLGMFKISPASHQNRRRASIIPITLIN
;
A
#
# COMPACT_ATOMS: atom_id res chain seq x y z
N MET A 1 -3.58 -7.22 -36.83
CA MET A 1 -2.63 -6.55 -35.91
C MET A 1 -2.97 -6.73 -34.43
N ALA A 2 -4.21 -6.53 -33.97
CA ALA A 2 -4.57 -6.62 -32.54
C ALA A 2 -4.42 -8.02 -31.90
N GLN A 3 -4.55 -9.09 -32.69
CA GLN A 3 -4.49 -10.49 -32.21
C GLN A 3 -3.06 -10.91 -31.83
N MET A 4 -2.05 -10.51 -32.61
CA MET A 4 -0.63 -10.77 -32.31
C MET A 4 -0.16 -10.04 -31.06
N THR A 5 -0.60 -8.80 -30.83
CA THR A 5 -0.24 -8.05 -29.62
C THR A 5 -0.85 -8.69 -28.37
N ARG A 6 -2.10 -9.17 -28.44
CA ARG A 6 -2.73 -9.92 -27.33
C ARG A 6 -2.00 -11.23 -27.04
N PHE A 7 -1.63 -11.97 -28.07
CA PHE A 7 -0.86 -13.20 -27.94
C PHE A 7 0.49 -12.96 -27.27
N LEU A 8 1.25 -11.96 -27.74
CA LEU A 8 2.55 -11.60 -27.16
C LEU A 8 2.42 -11.18 -25.69
N THR A 9 1.40 -10.37 -25.37
CA THR A 9 1.17 -9.90 -23.99
C THR A 9 0.80 -11.07 -23.06
N ARG A 10 -0.01 -12.02 -23.55
CA ARG A 10 -0.39 -13.22 -22.80
C ARG A 10 0.82 -14.13 -22.56
N TRP A 11 1.64 -14.35 -23.58
CA TRP A 11 2.87 -15.14 -23.48
C TRP A 11 3.87 -14.51 -22.51
N GLU A 12 4.09 -13.20 -22.61
CA GLU A 12 4.99 -12.50 -21.71
C GLU A 12 4.49 -12.54 -20.26
N SER A 13 3.17 -12.46 -20.05
CA SER A 13 2.55 -12.60 -18.72
C SER A 13 2.72 -14.01 -18.16
N LEU A 14 2.48 -15.05 -18.96
CA LEU A 14 2.61 -16.45 -18.55
C LEU A 14 4.07 -16.78 -18.21
N ARG A 15 5.03 -16.31 -19.03
CA ARG A 15 6.46 -16.50 -18.80
C ARG A 15 6.93 -15.83 -17.51
N ARG A 16 6.50 -14.58 -17.27
CA ARG A 16 6.81 -13.85 -16.03
C ARG A 16 6.22 -14.53 -14.80
N PHE A 17 4.99 -15.04 -14.91
CA PHE A 17 4.34 -15.77 -13.82
C PHE A 17 5.04 -17.12 -13.52
N GLY A 18 5.42 -17.88 -14.57
CA GLY A 18 6.19 -19.11 -14.41
C GLY A 18 7.54 -18.88 -13.73
N ALA A 19 8.27 -17.84 -14.15
CA ALA A 19 9.52 -17.45 -13.51
C ALA A 19 9.31 -17.04 -12.04
N TYR A 20 8.23 -16.29 -11.73
CA TYR A 20 7.88 -15.92 -10.36
C TYR A 20 7.64 -17.14 -9.48
N LEU A 21 6.89 -18.13 -9.95
CA LEU A 21 6.63 -19.36 -9.20
C LEU A 21 7.91 -20.14 -8.91
N GLN A 22 8.82 -20.22 -9.89
CA GLN A 22 10.13 -20.88 -9.71
C GLN A 22 11.01 -20.16 -8.68
N TRP A 23 10.93 -18.83 -8.61
CA TRP A 23 11.62 -18.06 -7.57
C TRP A 23 10.95 -18.18 -6.19
N ALA A 24 9.62 -18.14 -6.13
CA ALA A 24 8.87 -18.11 -4.88
C ALA A 24 8.80 -19.48 -4.18
N LEU A 25 8.87 -20.58 -4.94
CA LEU A 25 8.71 -21.95 -4.44
C LEU A 25 9.95 -22.80 -4.78
N PRO A 26 10.85 -23.05 -3.80
CA PRO A 26 12.01 -23.92 -4.00
C PRO A 26 11.55 -25.34 -4.39
N GLY A 27 11.88 -25.77 -5.62
CA GLY A 27 11.47 -27.06 -6.18
C GLY A 27 10.37 -26.99 -7.25
N TYR A 28 9.79 -25.81 -7.49
CA TYR A 28 8.91 -25.60 -8.65
C TYR A 28 9.75 -25.35 -9.91
N SER A 29 9.60 -26.20 -10.93
CA SER A 29 10.11 -25.95 -12.28
C SER A 29 8.94 -25.63 -13.20
N ALA A 30 8.94 -24.43 -13.78
CA ALA A 30 7.96 -24.13 -14.83
C ALA A 30 8.21 -25.07 -16.03
N PRO A 31 7.15 -25.62 -16.67
CA PRO A 31 7.31 -26.39 -17.90
C PRO A 31 8.03 -25.52 -18.94
N VAL A 32 9.12 -26.04 -19.49
CA VAL A 32 9.89 -25.40 -20.57
C VAL A 32 9.24 -25.84 -21.88
N ASP A 33 8.81 -24.87 -22.69
CA ASP A 33 8.35 -24.96 -24.09
C ASP A 33 8.05 -26.37 -24.66
N ASP A 34 6.75 -26.68 -24.80
CA ASP A 34 6.20 -27.48 -25.90
C ASP A 34 4.68 -27.24 -25.97
N PHE A 35 4.27 -25.98 -26.15
CA PHE A 35 2.92 -25.67 -26.62
C PHE A 35 3.03 -25.35 -28.11
N GLU A 36 3.00 -26.40 -28.94
CA GLU A 36 2.57 -26.24 -30.33
C GLU A 36 1.17 -25.59 -30.31
N PRO A 37 0.92 -24.56 -31.13
CA PRO A 37 -0.41 -23.99 -31.22
C PRO A 37 -1.33 -25.01 -31.90
N GLU A 38 -2.20 -25.66 -31.13
CA GLU A 38 -3.38 -26.31 -31.69
C GLU A 38 -4.27 -25.20 -32.28
N ASP A 39 -4.44 -25.24 -33.60
CA ASP A 39 -5.43 -24.47 -34.35
C ASP A 39 -6.83 -24.94 -33.94
N GLU A 40 -7.35 -24.41 -32.83
CA GLU A 40 -8.78 -24.53 -32.51
C GLU A 40 -9.54 -23.38 -33.15
N ASN A 41 -9.94 -23.60 -34.41
CA ASN A 41 -11.25 -23.16 -34.86
C ASN A 41 -12.28 -24.10 -34.22
N ASP A 42 -12.95 -23.66 -33.16
CA ASP A 42 -14.34 -24.10 -32.96
C ASP A 42 -15.15 -23.07 -32.18
N ASP A 43 -16.33 -22.81 -32.73
CA ASP A 43 -17.40 -22.03 -32.14
C ASP A 43 -18.01 -22.85 -30.99
N ASP A 44 -17.74 -22.47 -29.74
CA ASP A 44 -18.56 -22.98 -28.64
C ASP A 44 -18.94 -21.88 -27.64
N ALA A 45 -20.22 -21.50 -27.75
CA ALA A 45 -20.92 -20.64 -26.82
C ALA A 45 -21.02 -21.33 -25.44
N ILE A 46 -20.31 -20.79 -24.45
CA ILE A 46 -20.45 -21.24 -23.06
C ILE A 46 -21.82 -20.79 -22.52
N ILE A 47 -22.73 -21.75 -22.43
CA ILE A 47 -24.02 -21.65 -21.74
C ILE A 47 -23.76 -21.59 -20.24
N ILE A 48 -24.15 -20.48 -19.59
CA ILE A 48 -24.15 -20.32 -18.13
C ILE A 48 -25.49 -20.87 -17.60
N PRO A 49 -25.53 -21.91 -16.74
CA PRO A 49 -26.77 -22.31 -16.08
C PRO A 49 -27.08 -21.37 -14.90
N PRO A 50 -28.35 -21.05 -14.62
CA PRO A 50 -28.72 -20.16 -13.53
C PRO A 50 -28.83 -20.96 -12.22
N THR A 51 -28.20 -20.48 -11.16
CA THR A 51 -28.57 -20.89 -9.80
C THR A 51 -28.82 -19.67 -8.94
N ASN A 52 -30.12 -19.39 -8.77
CA ASN A 52 -30.67 -18.67 -7.64
C ASN A 52 -30.23 -19.35 -6.35
N ASN A 53 -29.70 -18.57 -5.41
CA ASN A 53 -30.06 -18.69 -4.00
C ASN A 53 -30.05 -17.29 -3.38
N LYS A 54 -31.24 -16.88 -2.95
CA LYS A 54 -31.49 -15.73 -2.10
C LYS A 54 -31.34 -16.14 -0.63
N ASP A 55 -31.27 -15.12 0.21
CA ASP A 55 -31.45 -15.08 1.67
C ASP A 55 -30.13 -15.20 2.47
N ALA A 56 -29.76 -14.30 3.39
CA ALA A 56 -30.31 -13.02 3.86
C ALA A 56 -29.24 -12.31 4.72
N ASP A 57 -29.25 -10.97 4.68
CA ASP A 57 -28.90 -9.96 5.70
C ASP A 57 -27.57 -10.05 6.48
N THR A 58 -26.77 -8.99 6.63
CA THR A 58 -27.17 -7.71 7.22
C THR A 58 -26.10 -6.62 6.99
N ASP A 59 -26.58 -5.45 6.55
CA ASP A 59 -26.08 -4.07 6.67
C ASP A 59 -24.59 -3.73 6.48
N ASP A 60 -24.31 -3.09 5.34
CA ASP A 60 -23.43 -1.92 5.27
C ASP A 60 -24.04 -0.94 4.24
N ASN A 61 -25.05 -0.18 4.70
CA ASN A 61 -25.57 0.97 3.96
C ASN A 61 -24.57 2.13 4.09
N ASP A 62 -23.61 2.21 3.18
CA ASP A 62 -22.84 3.43 2.92
C ASP A 62 -23.23 3.98 1.53
N LEU A 63 -24.43 4.54 1.46
CA LEU A 63 -24.79 5.54 0.44
C LEU A 63 -25.19 6.81 1.19
N ASP A 64 -24.35 7.84 1.15
CA ASP A 64 -24.65 8.90 0.20
C ASP A 64 -23.52 9.91 0.01
N ASP A 65 -23.51 10.31 -1.24
CA ASP A 65 -22.62 11.19 -1.97
C ASP A 65 -22.82 12.64 -1.54
N ASN A 66 -21.72 13.37 -1.37
CA ASN A 66 -21.72 14.81 -1.52
C ASN A 66 -20.44 15.22 -2.24
N ASN A 67 -20.52 15.04 -3.56
CA ASN A 67 -19.91 15.85 -4.61
C ASN A 67 -19.25 17.13 -4.10
N THR A 68 -17.95 17.03 -3.85
CA THR A 68 -17.01 18.13 -4.09
C THR A 68 -15.85 17.49 -4.83
N PRO A 69 -15.57 17.84 -6.10
CA PRO A 69 -14.32 17.46 -6.76
C PRO A 69 -13.19 18.34 -6.19
N SER A 70 -13.01 18.31 -4.87
CA SER A 70 -11.72 18.61 -4.28
C SER A 70 -10.78 17.55 -4.84
N SER A 71 -9.81 18.00 -5.63
CA SER A 71 -8.69 17.24 -6.20
C SER A 71 -7.80 16.64 -5.09
N SER A 72 -8.37 15.89 -4.15
CA SER A 72 -7.65 15.22 -3.08
C SER A 72 -7.06 13.94 -3.66
N ALA A 73 -5.73 13.88 -3.71
CA ALA A 73 -4.97 12.72 -4.18
C ALA A 73 -5.24 11.43 -3.38
N PHE A 74 -6.02 11.48 -2.30
CA PHE A 74 -6.36 10.35 -1.45
C PHE A 74 -7.78 10.49 -0.85
N LYS A 75 -8.36 9.36 -0.43
CA LYS A 75 -9.62 9.22 0.31
C LYS A 75 -9.36 8.42 1.60
N ILE A 76 -9.85 8.92 2.73
CA ILE A 76 -9.72 8.28 4.04
C ILE A 76 -11.03 8.42 4.81
N ALA A 77 -11.29 7.53 5.78
CA ALA A 77 -12.45 7.65 6.66
C ALA A 77 -12.39 8.98 7.43
N LYS A 78 -13.55 9.66 7.58
CA LYS A 78 -13.63 10.95 8.29
C LYS A 78 -13.18 10.84 9.74
N ASN A 79 -13.55 9.74 10.41
CA ASN A 79 -13.20 9.47 11.80
C ASN A 79 -12.27 8.25 11.86
N ALA A 80 -11.20 8.37 12.64
CA ALA A 80 -10.32 7.24 12.90
C ALA A 80 -11.03 6.23 13.81
N PRO A 81 -11.09 4.94 13.44
CA PRO A 81 -11.78 3.92 14.23
C PRO A 81 -11.05 3.58 15.53
N PHE A 82 -9.78 3.95 15.67
CA PHE A 82 -8.98 3.64 16.85
C PHE A 82 -8.29 4.89 17.38
N SER A 83 -8.30 5.04 18.70
CA SER A 83 -7.47 6.01 19.43
C SER A 83 -6.46 5.22 20.26
N ILE A 84 -5.19 5.26 19.88
CA ILE A 84 -4.17 4.31 20.34
C ILE A 84 -3.01 5.05 21.02
N SER A 85 -2.53 4.53 22.15
CA SER A 85 -1.35 5.07 22.83
C SER A 85 -0.05 4.74 22.10
N VAL A 86 1.00 5.52 22.36
CA VAL A 86 2.33 5.31 21.77
C VAL A 86 2.90 3.92 22.10
N GLN A 87 2.60 3.39 23.29
CA GLN A 87 3.05 2.06 23.72
C GLN A 87 2.45 0.97 22.82
N ILE A 88 1.15 1.05 22.54
CA ILE A 88 0.46 0.09 21.68
C ILE A 88 0.95 0.23 20.23
N LEU A 89 1.19 1.45 19.75
CA LEU A 89 1.81 1.68 18.44
C LEU A 89 3.17 0.95 18.33
N LYS A 90 4.03 1.10 19.34
CA LYS A 90 5.35 0.43 19.37
C LYS A 90 5.21 -1.10 19.36
N GLN A 91 4.34 -1.65 20.19
CA GLN A 91 4.23 -3.09 20.41
C GLN A 91 3.50 -3.80 19.26
N GLU A 92 2.36 -3.28 18.83
CA GLU A 92 1.47 -3.98 17.91
C GLU A 92 1.66 -3.57 16.45
N PHE A 93 2.06 -2.32 16.19
CA PHE A 93 2.34 -1.84 14.83
C PHE A 93 3.83 -1.91 14.49
N GLY A 94 4.70 -2.25 15.46
CA GLY A 94 6.15 -2.37 15.26
C GLY A 94 6.86 -1.03 15.08
N THR A 95 6.26 0.07 15.52
CA THR A 95 6.81 1.43 15.33
C THR A 95 7.79 1.80 16.45
N ALA A 96 8.88 1.06 16.60
CA ALA A 96 9.81 1.15 17.75
C ALA A 96 10.24 2.60 18.11
N ASP A 97 10.60 3.38 17.09
CA ASP A 97 11.12 4.75 17.23
C ASP A 97 10.09 5.81 16.82
N PHE A 98 8.79 5.53 16.99
CA PHE A 98 7.70 6.40 16.55
C PHE A 98 7.88 7.87 16.98
N LEU A 99 8.11 8.12 18.28
CA LEU A 99 8.25 9.48 18.81
C LEU A 99 9.47 10.21 18.24
N THR A 100 10.59 9.52 18.06
CA THR A 100 11.80 10.11 17.47
C THR A 100 11.55 10.59 16.05
N HIS A 101 10.86 9.78 15.25
CA HIS A 101 10.49 10.15 13.88
C HIS A 101 9.41 11.24 13.85
N LEU A 102 8.50 11.25 14.83
CA LEU A 102 7.45 12.26 14.93
C LEU A 102 8.06 13.61 15.30
N HIS A 103 8.97 13.62 16.28
CA HIS A 103 9.75 14.80 16.64
C HIS A 103 10.51 15.33 15.42
N ALA A 104 11.27 14.48 14.72
CA ALA A 104 12.01 14.88 13.53
C ALA A 104 11.10 15.49 12.44
N PHE A 105 9.93 14.89 12.22
CA PHE A 105 8.93 15.40 11.28
C PHE A 105 8.39 16.78 11.71
N LEU A 106 7.97 16.93 12.96
CA LEU A 106 7.42 18.18 13.49
C LEU A 106 8.48 19.30 13.53
N SER A 107 9.73 18.98 13.90
CA SER A 107 10.84 19.93 13.84
C SER A 107 11.10 20.41 12.41
N THR A 108 11.04 19.51 11.42
CA THR A 108 11.23 19.87 10.01
C THR A 108 10.12 20.79 9.49
N LYS A 109 8.92 20.70 10.07
CA LYS A 109 7.76 21.54 9.71
C LYS A 109 7.57 22.76 10.60
N SER A 110 8.43 22.96 11.60
CA SER A 110 8.33 24.05 12.59
C SER A 110 6.99 24.06 13.36
N ILE A 111 6.43 22.88 13.66
CA ILE A 111 5.16 22.70 14.40
C ILE A 111 5.43 21.98 15.74
N LEU A 112 6.67 22.03 16.25
CA LEU A 112 7.04 21.31 17.46
C LEU A 112 6.42 21.99 18.69
N PRO A 113 5.60 21.28 19.51
CA PRO A 113 5.13 21.80 20.79
C PRO A 113 6.27 21.87 21.80
N ASN A 114 6.22 22.85 22.71
CA ASN A 114 7.21 22.99 23.78
C ASN A 114 7.25 21.77 24.72
N ASP A 115 6.10 21.11 24.93
CA ASP A 115 5.97 20.01 25.89
C ASP A 115 5.96 18.61 25.22
N PHE A 116 6.58 18.46 24.04
CA PHE A 116 6.50 17.24 23.21
C PHE A 116 6.65 15.91 23.97
N ASN A 117 7.58 15.84 24.92
CA ASN A 117 7.87 14.61 25.70
C ASN A 117 6.88 14.34 26.85
N SER A 118 6.19 15.37 27.33
CA SER A 118 5.24 15.28 28.44
C SER A 118 3.82 14.93 27.96
N ILE A 119 3.57 15.05 26.66
CA ILE A 119 2.26 14.78 26.05
C ILE A 119 1.99 13.27 26.05
N THR A 120 0.91 12.89 26.73
CA THR A 120 0.38 11.51 26.79
C THR A 120 -0.80 11.33 25.83
N ALA A 121 -0.73 11.94 24.64
CA ALA A 121 -1.83 11.89 23.68
C ALA A 121 -2.05 10.48 23.16
N HIS A 122 -3.31 10.20 22.85
CA HIS A 122 -3.70 9.08 22.02
C HIS A 122 -3.74 9.52 20.56
N PHE A 123 -3.26 8.66 19.68
CA PHE A 123 -3.21 8.93 18.25
C PHE A 123 -4.44 8.31 17.57
N PRO A 124 -5.21 9.11 16.80
CA PRO A 124 -6.25 8.59 15.93
C PRO A 124 -5.59 7.79 14.79
N VAL A 125 -5.77 6.46 14.75
CA VAL A 125 -5.16 5.54 13.77
C VAL A 125 -6.22 4.99 12.82
N TYR A 126 -5.91 5.02 11.53
CA TYR A 126 -6.74 4.54 10.42
C TYR A 126 -6.31 3.14 9.96
N LYS A 127 -7.29 2.32 9.56
CA LYS A 127 -7.05 0.96 9.03
C LYS A 127 -6.52 0.96 7.60
N ARG A 128 -7.02 1.89 6.79
CA ARG A 128 -6.74 1.99 5.35
C ARG A 128 -6.84 3.42 4.85
N VAL A 129 -6.13 3.71 3.77
CA VAL A 129 -6.29 4.90 2.94
C VAL A 129 -6.33 4.48 1.48
N THR A 130 -7.14 5.16 0.67
CA THR A 130 -7.19 4.95 -0.77
C THR A 130 -6.46 6.11 -1.45
N ILE A 131 -5.42 5.82 -2.22
CA ILE A 131 -4.62 6.79 -2.95
C ILE A 131 -5.05 6.74 -4.42
N THR A 132 -5.18 7.89 -5.04
CA THR A 132 -5.50 8.00 -6.46
C THR A 132 -4.22 8.19 -7.25
N ILE A 133 -3.82 7.15 -7.98
CA ILE A 133 -2.65 7.18 -8.86
C ILE A 133 -3.07 7.90 -10.14
N PRO A 134 -2.41 9.01 -10.51
CA PRO A 134 -2.74 9.74 -11.71
C PRO A 134 -2.47 8.89 -12.96
N PRO A 135 -3.24 9.07 -14.05
CA PRO A 135 -3.05 8.32 -15.28
C PRO A 135 -1.67 8.59 -15.86
N VAL A 136 -0.92 7.52 -16.12
CA VAL A 136 0.36 7.59 -16.83
C VAL A 136 0.06 7.36 -18.29
N VAL A 137 0.27 8.40 -19.12
CA VAL A 137 -0.08 8.43 -20.56
C VAL A 137 0.43 7.20 -21.34
N GLN A 138 1.54 6.60 -20.89
CA GLN A 138 2.16 5.43 -21.52
C GLN A 138 1.47 4.09 -21.19
N VAL A 139 0.67 4.00 -20.12
CA VAL A 139 0.18 2.72 -19.56
C VAL A 139 -1.34 2.71 -19.36
N SER A 140 -1.95 3.83 -18.98
CA SER A 140 -3.40 3.93 -18.76
C SER A 140 -3.86 5.38 -18.86
N THR A 141 -4.99 5.60 -19.54
CA THR A 141 -5.69 6.89 -19.55
C THR A 141 -6.57 7.10 -18.32
N LEU A 142 -6.78 6.06 -17.51
CA LEU A 142 -7.62 6.07 -16.32
C LEU A 142 -6.77 6.17 -15.05
N SER A 143 -7.21 6.99 -14.10
CA SER A 143 -6.68 7.02 -12.75
C SER A 143 -7.03 5.73 -12.00
N ILE A 144 -6.07 5.17 -11.27
CA ILE A 144 -6.25 3.92 -10.52
C ILE A 144 -6.36 4.25 -9.04
N ALA A 145 -7.33 3.64 -8.36
CA ALA A 145 -7.43 3.71 -6.91
C ALA A 145 -6.61 2.58 -6.26
N ASP A 146 -5.57 2.92 -5.52
CA ASP A 146 -4.75 1.98 -4.76
C ASP A 146 -5.11 2.04 -3.27
N ILE A 147 -5.29 0.89 -2.63
CA ILE A 147 -5.73 0.79 -1.24
C ILE A 147 -4.54 0.36 -0.38
N VAL A 148 -4.09 1.27 0.48
CA VAL A 148 -3.01 1.03 1.42
C VAL A 148 -3.59 0.72 2.79
N ARG A 149 -3.29 -0.46 3.32
CA ARG A 149 -3.74 -0.96 4.62
C ARG A 149 -2.59 -1.01 5.62
N ALA A 150 -2.91 -0.63 6.85
CA ALA A 150 -2.03 -0.70 8.01
C ALA A 150 -2.84 -1.12 9.24
N THR A 151 -2.97 -2.42 9.45
CA THR A 151 -3.77 -2.99 10.53
C THR A 151 -2.92 -3.85 11.46
N ARG A 152 -3.06 -3.62 12.76
CA ARG A 152 -2.49 -4.48 13.81
C ARG A 152 -3.13 -5.86 13.81
N ALA A 153 -2.44 -6.84 14.39
CA ALA A 153 -3.02 -8.13 14.67
C ALA A 153 -4.09 -7.98 15.76
N LEU A 154 -5.24 -8.62 15.57
CA LEU A 154 -6.30 -8.66 16.57
C LEU A 154 -6.46 -10.11 17.04
N PRO A 155 -6.40 -10.35 18.37
CA PRO A 155 -6.66 -11.68 18.90
C PRO A 155 -8.11 -12.09 18.65
N ALA A 156 -8.39 -13.39 18.69
CA ALA A 156 -9.76 -13.88 18.63
C ALA A 156 -10.55 -13.34 19.83
N GLN A 157 -11.74 -12.81 19.58
CA GLN A 157 -12.61 -12.26 20.61
C GLN A 157 -14.04 -12.76 20.43
N GLY A 158 -14.47 -13.65 21.32
CA GLY A 158 -15.77 -14.32 21.24
C GLY A 158 -15.91 -15.13 19.94
N LEU A 159 -16.91 -14.78 19.13
CA LEU A 159 -17.16 -15.41 17.82
C LEU A 159 -16.26 -14.87 16.69
N LYS A 160 -15.49 -13.81 16.93
CA LYS A 160 -14.59 -13.23 15.92
C LYS A 160 -13.26 -13.98 15.90
N LYS A 161 -12.90 -14.51 14.73
CA LYS A 161 -11.60 -15.15 14.50
C LYS A 161 -10.46 -14.15 14.68
N ALA A 162 -9.29 -14.67 15.06
CA ALA A 162 -8.06 -13.89 15.07
C ALA A 162 -7.78 -13.36 13.66
N VAL A 163 -7.33 -12.10 13.58
CA VAL A 163 -6.95 -11.44 12.34
C VAL A 163 -5.48 -11.07 12.44
N ASP A 164 -4.69 -11.56 11.51
CA ASP A 164 -3.26 -11.23 11.47
C ASP A 164 -3.02 -9.78 11.10
N SER A 165 -1.87 -9.26 11.50
CA SER A 165 -1.45 -7.90 11.12
C SER A 165 -1.24 -7.82 9.61
N HIS A 166 -1.68 -6.72 9.00
CA HIS A 166 -1.54 -6.50 7.56
C HIS A 166 -0.97 -5.12 7.28
N PHE A 167 0.17 -5.09 6.59
CA PHE A 167 0.92 -3.87 6.30
C PHE A 167 1.33 -3.87 4.83
N ASN A 168 0.78 -2.95 4.04
CA ASN A 168 1.12 -2.88 2.63
C ASN A 168 2.48 -2.21 2.40
N THR A 169 3.12 -2.64 1.31
CA THR A 169 4.31 -2.00 0.76
C THR A 169 3.85 -0.99 -0.28
N VAL A 170 4.39 0.22 -0.21
CA VAL A 170 4.07 1.33 -1.08
C VAL A 170 5.34 1.94 -1.66
N LEU A 171 5.21 2.66 -2.76
CA LEU A 171 6.26 3.54 -3.25
C LEU A 171 5.99 4.95 -2.73
N ALA A 172 7.00 5.58 -2.15
CA ALA A 172 6.81 6.90 -1.57
C ALA A 172 8.06 7.76 -1.67
N TRP A 173 7.84 9.07 -1.66
CA TRP A 173 8.89 10.08 -1.58
C TRP A 173 9.24 10.35 -0.12
N LYS A 174 10.53 10.44 0.21
CA LYS A 174 10.97 10.83 1.55
C LYS A 174 10.75 12.31 1.86
N THR A 175 10.82 13.13 0.82
CA THR A 175 10.66 14.59 0.87
C THR A 175 9.75 14.99 -0.28
N THR A 176 9.07 16.14 -0.15
CA THR A 176 8.25 16.69 -1.23
C THR A 176 9.05 16.76 -2.53
N PRO A 177 8.66 16.02 -3.59
CA PRO A 177 9.35 16.11 -4.87
C PRO A 177 9.05 17.46 -5.53
N GLU A 178 10.00 17.96 -6.31
CA GLU A 178 9.72 19.06 -7.23
C GLU A 178 8.62 18.65 -8.22
N LYS A 179 7.80 19.60 -8.69
CA LYS A 179 6.65 19.31 -9.56
C LYS A 179 7.03 18.47 -10.79
N ALA A 180 8.23 18.68 -11.34
CA ALA A 180 8.75 17.94 -12.49
C ALA A 180 9.03 16.45 -12.18
N ASN A 181 9.35 16.10 -10.94
CA ASN A 181 9.72 14.75 -10.55
C ASN A 181 8.54 13.86 -10.13
N ARG A 182 7.32 14.40 -10.01
CA ARG A 182 6.15 13.62 -9.58
C ARG A 182 5.80 12.44 -10.50
N LEU A 183 6.17 12.52 -11.77
CA LEU A 183 5.97 11.47 -12.77
C LEU A 183 7.20 10.55 -12.93
N SER A 184 8.33 10.91 -12.31
CA SER A 184 9.57 10.15 -12.40
C SER A 184 9.59 9.07 -11.33
N ILE A 185 10.02 7.86 -11.70
CA ILE A 185 10.32 6.79 -10.73
C ILE A 185 11.59 7.09 -9.92
N THR A 186 12.43 7.99 -10.42
CA THR A 186 13.73 8.31 -9.82
C THR A 186 13.53 9.12 -8.54
N GLY A 187 13.86 8.48 -7.41
CA GLY A 187 13.74 9.07 -6.07
C GLY A 187 12.55 8.57 -5.26
N LEU A 188 11.71 7.68 -5.82
CA LEU A 188 10.79 6.89 -5.00
C LEU A 188 11.56 5.80 -4.25
N PHE A 189 11.12 5.56 -3.02
CA PHE A 189 11.61 4.47 -2.18
C PHE A 189 10.45 3.53 -1.90
N ALA A 190 10.73 2.23 -1.98
CA ALA A 190 9.81 1.25 -1.44
C ALA A 190 9.83 1.32 0.08
N GLY A 191 8.65 1.29 0.70
CA GLY A 191 8.51 1.26 2.14
C GLY A 191 7.26 0.52 2.58
N ARG A 192 7.29 -0.09 3.75
CA ARG A 192 6.13 -0.74 4.36
C ARG A 192 5.43 0.23 5.31
N VAL A 193 4.16 0.49 5.07
CA VAL A 193 3.34 1.35 5.93
C VAL A 193 2.98 0.57 7.18
N ARG A 194 3.44 1.05 8.34
CA ARG A 194 3.11 0.42 9.64
C ARG A 194 1.91 1.05 10.29
N ALA A 195 1.77 2.36 10.23
CA ALA A 195 0.64 3.05 10.84
C ALA A 195 0.22 4.22 9.98
N ILE A 196 -1.08 4.47 9.92
CA ILE A 196 -1.69 5.64 9.29
C ILE A 196 -2.42 6.37 10.41
N PHE A 197 -2.12 7.64 10.66
CA PHE A 197 -2.65 8.35 11.82
C PHE A 197 -2.87 9.84 11.55
N ALA A 198 -3.80 10.45 12.28
CA ALA A 198 -3.94 11.90 12.33
C ALA A 198 -3.07 12.45 13.47
N LEU A 199 -2.57 13.68 13.31
CA LEU A 199 -1.86 14.36 14.37
C LEU A 199 -2.88 14.85 15.42
N PRO A 200 -2.77 14.43 16.69
CA PRO A 200 -3.61 14.97 17.76
C PRO A 200 -3.38 16.47 17.90
N MET A 201 -4.44 17.22 18.22
CA MET A 201 -4.37 18.68 18.38
C MET A 201 -3.34 19.13 19.43
N GLU A 202 -3.07 18.28 20.41
CA GLU A 202 -2.02 18.47 21.44
C GLU A 202 -0.62 18.64 20.83
N TYR A 203 -0.37 18.04 19.67
CA TYR A 203 0.89 18.17 18.93
C TYR A 203 0.87 19.26 17.85
N GLY A 204 -0.23 20.03 17.77
CA GLY A 204 -0.49 21.01 16.73
C GLY A 204 -1.47 20.51 15.67
N TRP A 205 -1.72 21.36 14.67
CA TRP A 205 -2.61 21.04 13.57
C TRP A 205 -1.80 20.70 12.31
N PHE A 206 -2.09 19.53 11.73
CA PHE A 206 -1.66 19.18 10.39
C PHE A 206 -2.86 18.70 9.56
N GLU A 207 -3.05 19.28 8.37
CA GLU A 207 -4.25 19.07 7.53
C GLU A 207 -4.36 17.64 7.00
N THR A 208 -3.22 17.04 6.65
CA THR A 208 -3.20 15.73 6.00
C THR A 208 -2.84 14.64 7.01
N PRO A 209 -3.46 13.45 6.94
CA PRO A 209 -3.02 12.33 7.75
C PRO A 209 -1.58 11.92 7.41
N LEU A 210 -0.91 11.36 8.41
CA LEU A 210 0.48 10.95 8.38
C LEU A 210 0.59 9.43 8.31
N ALA A 211 1.68 8.95 7.71
CA ALA A 211 2.02 7.55 7.64
C ALA A 211 3.41 7.32 8.24
N TYR A 212 3.51 6.33 9.14
CA TYR A 212 4.80 5.79 9.56
C TYR A 212 5.21 4.70 8.58
N ILE A 213 6.36 4.88 7.93
CA ILE A 213 6.86 3.98 6.89
C ILE A 213 8.21 3.42 7.31
N GLU A 214 8.34 2.09 7.28
CA GLU A 214 9.63 1.41 7.33
C GLU A 214 10.20 1.30 5.91
N TRP A 215 11.34 1.90 5.66
CA TRP A 215 11.94 1.92 4.33
C TRP A 215 12.68 0.62 4.00
N PHE A 216 12.56 0.21 2.74
CA PHE A 216 13.45 -0.77 2.14
C PHE A 216 14.70 -0.09 1.59
N LYS A 217 15.72 -0.89 1.24
CA LYS A 217 16.89 -0.41 0.50
C LYS A 217 16.44 0.14 -0.86
N PRO A 218 17.19 1.11 -1.42
CA PRO A 218 16.91 1.60 -2.76
C PRO A 218 16.83 0.45 -3.77
N LEU A 219 15.98 0.61 -4.79
CA LEU A 219 15.77 -0.38 -5.84
C LEU A 219 16.97 -0.37 -6.81
N THR A 220 18.12 -0.89 -6.37
CA THR A 220 19.37 -0.85 -7.16
C THR A 220 19.61 -2.15 -7.92
N GLN A 221 19.24 -3.30 -7.34
CA GLN A 221 19.51 -4.61 -7.91
C GLN A 221 18.23 -5.22 -8.51
N ARG A 222 18.28 -5.51 -9.82
CA ARG A 222 17.27 -6.33 -10.48
C ARG A 222 17.68 -7.80 -10.42
N ASP A 223 16.70 -8.65 -10.20
CA ASP A 223 16.83 -10.08 -10.45
C ASP A 223 16.88 -10.32 -11.96
N GLU A 224 17.93 -10.99 -12.45
CA GLU A 224 18.12 -11.25 -13.88
C GLU A 224 17.08 -12.21 -14.46
N THR A 225 16.52 -13.09 -13.63
CA THR A 225 15.52 -14.07 -14.05
C THR A 225 14.13 -13.45 -14.12
N LEU A 226 13.78 -12.60 -13.16
CA LEU A 226 12.45 -12.00 -13.06
C LEU A 226 12.35 -10.61 -13.70
N GLY A 227 13.48 -9.95 -13.94
CA GLY A 227 13.53 -8.54 -14.31
C GLY A 227 13.01 -7.58 -13.21
N MET A 228 12.68 -8.10 -12.02
CA MET A 228 12.09 -7.35 -10.91
C MET A 228 13.15 -6.86 -9.92
N PHE A 229 12.89 -5.74 -9.24
CA PHE A 229 13.78 -5.25 -8.18
C PHE A 229 13.63 -6.06 -6.90
N LYS A 230 14.76 -6.45 -6.28
CA LYS A 230 14.76 -7.08 -4.96
C LYS A 230 14.66 -6.02 -3.88
N ILE A 231 13.63 -6.11 -3.04
CA ILE A 231 13.51 -5.29 -1.83
C ILE A 231 14.11 -6.02 -0.64
N SER A 232 14.96 -5.34 0.12
CA SER A 232 15.45 -5.80 1.41
C SER A 232 15.28 -4.69 2.45
N PRO A 233 14.98 -4.99 3.72
CA PRO A 233 14.80 -3.96 4.74
C PRO A 233 16.02 -3.03 4.81
N ALA A 234 15.81 -1.71 4.86
CA ALA A 234 16.91 -0.80 5.14
C ALA A 234 17.18 -0.84 6.64
N SER A 235 18.30 -1.46 7.02
CA SER A 235 18.79 -1.47 8.39
C SER A 235 20.03 -0.60 8.53
N HIS A 236 20.10 0.21 9.59
CA HIS A 236 21.32 0.90 10.01
C HIS A 236 21.52 0.63 11.50
N GLN A 237 22.70 0.14 11.90
CA GLN A 237 23.01 -0.22 13.29
C GLN A 237 21.94 -1.13 13.95
N ASN A 238 21.54 -2.19 13.23
CA ASN A 238 20.48 -3.13 13.67
C ASN A 238 19.10 -2.51 13.91
N ARG A 239 18.85 -1.27 13.48
CA ARG A 239 17.54 -0.61 13.51
C ARG A 239 16.99 -0.45 12.10
N ARG A 240 15.68 -0.66 11.96
CA ARG A 240 14.98 -0.42 10.69
C ARG A 240 14.93 1.09 10.44
N ARG A 241 15.30 1.52 9.24
CA ARG A 241 15.14 2.94 8.85
C ARG A 241 13.67 3.20 8.64
N ALA A 242 13.12 4.15 9.39
CA ALA A 242 11.74 4.58 9.23
C ALA A 242 11.68 6.10 9.05
N SER A 243 10.52 6.60 8.66
CA SER A 243 10.18 8.02 8.80
C SER A 243 8.67 8.19 8.83
N ILE A 244 8.24 9.37 9.28
CA ILE A 244 6.86 9.80 9.17
C ILE A 244 6.76 10.75 7.99
N ILE A 245 5.81 10.48 7.09
CA ILE A 245 5.53 11.32 5.93
C ILE A 245 4.03 11.61 5.81
N PRO A 246 3.63 12.71 5.16
CA PRO A 246 2.24 12.91 4.77
C PRO A 246 1.81 11.85 3.76
N ILE A 247 0.55 11.41 3.81
CA ILE A 247 0.01 10.43 2.84
C ILE A 247 0.12 10.94 1.39
N THR A 248 0.14 12.25 1.19
CA THR A 248 0.29 12.88 -0.13
C THR A 248 1.64 12.61 -0.82
N LEU A 249 2.59 11.99 -0.11
CA LEU A 249 3.89 11.57 -0.67
C LEU A 249 3.93 10.10 -1.08
N ILE A 250 2.85 9.34 -0.87
CA ILE A 250 2.71 7.94 -1.29
C ILE A 250 2.09 7.88 -2.70
N ASN A 251 2.57 6.96 -3.54
CA ASN A 251 2.17 6.75 -4.93
C ASN A 251 1.92 5.28 -5.25
#